data_AF-A0A379WTP4-F1
#
_entry.id   AF-A0A379WTP4-F1
#
_cell.length_a   1.000
_cell.length_b   1.000
_cell.length_c   1.000
_cell.angle_alpha   90.00
_cell.angle_beta   90.00
_cell.angle_gamma   90.00
#
_symmetry.space_group_name_H-M   'P 1'
#
loop_
_entity.id
_entity.type
_entity.pdbx_description
1 polymer ?
#
loop_
_entity_poly.entity_id
_entity_poly.type
_entity_poly.pdbx_seq_one_letter_code
_entity_poly.pdbx_strand_id
1 'polypeptide(L)'
;MGNDDMDRAMALLKKGAAADKNSARVSIMMGRVYMARGDYAKAVESLQRVIVQDKELVSETLEMLQTCYQQLGKNAEWAEFLRRAVEENTGAGAELMLADILEAREGSDAAQVYITRQLQRHPTMRVFHKLMDYHLNEAEEGRAKESLMVLRDMVGEQVRSKPRIVVRNAGFTAYTLYWHCPSCRAWSTIKPIRGLDGQ
;
A
#
# COMPACT_ATOMS: atom_id res chain seq x y z
N MET A 1 8.85 -7.73 19.56
CA MET A 1 7.76 -6.97 20.19
C MET A 1 7.83 -7.31 21.68
N GLY A 2 8.30 -6.39 22.51
CA GLY A 2 8.60 -6.66 23.92
C GLY A 2 7.46 -6.17 24.83
N ASN A 3 6.91 -7.09 25.60
CA ASN A 3 5.83 -6.98 26.60
C ASN A 3 4.44 -6.52 26.10
N ASP A 4 3.46 -7.41 26.27
CA ASP A 4 2.01 -7.31 26.04
C ASP A 4 1.28 -6.26 26.90
N ASP A 5 1.96 -5.20 27.33
CA ASP A 5 1.30 -4.09 28.01
C ASP A 5 0.70 -3.13 26.97
N MET A 6 -0.34 -3.62 26.29
CA MET A 6 -1.06 -2.89 25.26
C MET A 6 -1.70 -1.61 25.84
N ASP A 7 -2.08 -1.61 27.12
CA ASP A 7 -2.68 -0.45 27.80
C ASP A 7 -1.67 0.66 28.01
N ARG A 8 -0.48 0.33 28.49
CA ARG A 8 0.61 1.29 28.56
C ARG A 8 1.04 1.77 27.18
N ALA A 9 1.09 0.88 26.18
CA ALA A 9 1.39 1.27 24.79
C ALA A 9 0.37 2.30 24.27
N MET A 10 -0.92 2.06 24.47
CA MET A 10 -1.98 2.99 24.08
C MET A 10 -1.90 4.32 24.84
N ALA A 11 -1.60 4.29 26.15
CA ALA A 11 -1.42 5.51 26.95
C ALA A 11 -0.25 6.38 26.44
N LEU A 12 0.87 5.75 26.08
CA LEU A 12 2.02 6.45 25.47
C LEU A 12 1.68 7.01 24.09
N LEU A 13 0.96 6.25 23.26
CA LEU A 13 0.53 6.71 21.94
C LEU A 13 -0.45 7.88 22.02
N LYS A 14 -1.36 7.91 23.00
CA LYS A 14 -2.25 9.05 23.24
C LYS A 14 -1.47 10.31 23.63
N LYS A 15 -0.42 10.19 24.46
CA LYS A 15 0.49 11.31 24.74
C LYS A 15 1.22 11.77 23.47
N GLY A 16 1.65 10.83 22.62
CA GLY A 16 2.23 11.14 21.31
C GLY A 16 1.26 11.90 20.39
N ALA A 17 0.00 11.46 20.31
CA ALA A 17 -1.03 12.14 19.52
C ALA A 17 -1.35 13.54 20.06
N ALA A 18 -1.28 13.74 21.39
CA ALA A 18 -1.44 15.06 21.99
C ALA A 18 -0.26 16.00 21.67
N ALA A 19 0.95 15.47 21.52
CA ALA A 19 2.12 16.24 21.13
C ALA A 19 2.14 16.57 19.63
N ASP A 20 1.73 15.62 18.78
CA ASP A 20 1.59 15.80 17.34
C ASP A 20 0.38 15.03 16.80
N LYS A 21 -0.73 15.77 16.61
CA LYS A 21 -1.98 15.23 16.07
C LYS A 21 -1.87 14.81 14.60
N ASN A 22 -0.86 15.29 13.89
CA ASN A 22 -0.64 14.99 12.47
C ASN A 22 0.36 13.83 12.27
N SER A 23 0.79 13.16 13.34
CA SER A 23 1.73 12.06 13.24
C SER A 23 1.09 10.79 12.65
N ALA A 24 1.36 10.53 11.36
CA ALA A 24 0.97 9.30 10.68
C ALA A 24 1.50 8.04 11.41
N ARG A 25 2.72 8.12 11.96
CA ARG A 25 3.30 7.03 12.77
C ARG A 25 2.43 6.67 13.97
N VAL A 26 1.95 7.67 14.71
CA VAL A 26 1.11 7.44 15.89
C VAL A 26 -0.20 6.78 15.46
N SER A 27 -0.84 7.27 14.40
CA SER A 27 -2.04 6.66 13.82
C SER A 27 -1.84 5.19 13.44
N ILE A 28 -0.73 4.87 12.76
CA ILE A 28 -0.36 3.49 12.38
C ILE A 28 -0.15 2.62 13.61
N MET A 29 0.61 3.10 14.59
CA MET A 29 0.88 2.34 15.81
C MET A 29 -0.38 2.12 16.65
N MET A 30 -1.27 3.12 16.76
CA MET A 30 -2.56 2.97 17.41
C MET A 30 -3.41 1.92 16.69
N GLY A 31 -3.45 1.95 15.36
CA GLY A 31 -4.11 0.94 14.54
C GLY A 31 -3.65 -0.48 14.88
N ARG A 32 -2.33 -0.70 14.95
CA ARG A 32 -1.75 -2.01 15.33
C ARG A 32 -2.17 -2.45 16.73
N VAL A 33 -2.16 -1.55 17.71
CA VAL A 33 -2.60 -1.87 19.09
C VAL A 33 -4.09 -2.20 19.13
N TYR A 34 -4.93 -1.47 18.37
CA TYR A 34 -6.36 -1.78 18.29
C TYR A 34 -6.62 -3.13 17.61
N MET A 35 -5.93 -3.44 16.51
CA MET A 35 -5.99 -4.75 15.87
C MET A 35 -5.59 -5.89 16.82
N ALA A 36 -4.51 -5.71 17.58
CA ALA A 36 -4.05 -6.69 18.55
C ALA A 36 -5.07 -6.97 19.68
N ARG A 37 -5.95 -5.99 19.96
CA ARG A 37 -7.07 -6.13 20.92
C ARG A 37 -8.37 -6.65 20.27
N GLY A 38 -8.40 -6.87 18.95
CA GLY A 38 -9.62 -7.19 18.22
C GLY A 38 -10.58 -6.01 18.00
N ASP A 39 -10.17 -4.77 18.33
CA ASP A 39 -10.99 -3.57 18.13
C ASP A 39 -10.79 -3.02 16.72
N TYR A 40 -11.26 -3.77 15.72
CA TYR A 40 -11.05 -3.45 14.31
C TYR A 40 -11.71 -2.13 13.89
N ALA A 41 -12.82 -1.73 14.53
CA ALA A 41 -13.48 -0.46 14.26
C ALA A 41 -12.57 0.74 14.59
N LYS A 42 -11.98 0.77 15.80
CA LYS A 42 -11.03 1.82 16.18
C LYS A 42 -9.72 1.74 15.40
N ALA A 43 -9.33 0.54 14.96
CA ALA A 43 -8.19 0.37 14.07
C ALA A 43 -8.42 1.08 12.73
N VAL A 44 -9.59 0.88 12.08
CA VAL A 44 -9.96 1.58 10.85
C VAL A 44 -9.94 3.09 11.05
N GLU A 45 -10.61 3.59 12.09
CA GLU A 45 -10.64 5.03 12.40
C GLU A 45 -9.23 5.62 12.56
N SER A 46 -8.30 4.86 13.14
CA SER A 46 -6.93 5.32 13.36
C SER A 46 -6.10 5.28 12.08
N LEU A 47 -6.17 4.18 11.34
CA LEU A 47 -5.40 3.99 10.11
C LEU A 47 -5.85 4.92 8.99
N GLN A 48 -7.15 5.20 8.87
CA GLN A 48 -7.66 6.11 7.84
C GLN A 48 -7.18 7.55 7.98
N ARG A 49 -6.79 8.00 9.19
CA ARG A 49 -6.22 9.35 9.38
C ARG A 49 -4.94 9.55 8.56
N VAL A 50 -4.23 8.48 8.21
CA VAL A 50 -2.99 8.58 7.45
C VAL A 50 -3.21 9.25 6.09
N ILE A 51 -4.39 9.11 5.48
CA ILE A 51 -4.68 9.76 4.19
C ILE A 51 -4.62 11.29 4.24
N VAL A 52 -4.96 11.89 5.38
CA VAL A 52 -4.89 13.35 5.59
C VAL A 52 -3.61 13.79 6.29
N GLN A 53 -2.96 12.89 7.03
CA GLN A 53 -1.70 13.18 7.73
C GLN A 53 -0.50 13.09 6.79
N ASP A 54 -0.45 12.05 5.96
CA ASP A 54 0.64 11.80 5.03
C ASP A 54 0.24 10.80 3.93
N LYS A 55 -0.15 11.33 2.76
CA LYS A 55 -0.61 10.53 1.61
C LYS A 55 0.43 9.51 1.13
N GLU A 56 1.72 9.78 1.31
CA GLU A 56 2.78 8.86 0.88
C GLU A 56 2.88 7.62 1.77
N LEU A 57 2.35 7.67 3.00
CA LEU A 57 2.34 6.54 3.93
C LEU A 57 1.04 5.73 3.91
N VAL A 58 0.06 6.08 3.07
CA VAL A 58 -1.21 5.35 3.00
C VAL A 58 -0.99 3.90 2.57
N SER A 59 -0.05 3.65 1.65
CA SER A 59 0.31 2.28 1.22
C SER A 59 0.72 1.37 2.38
N GLU A 60 1.33 1.93 3.43
CA GLU A 60 1.73 1.21 4.64
C GLU A 60 0.54 0.81 5.55
N THR A 61 -0.66 1.30 5.24
CA THR A 61 -1.89 0.99 6.00
C THR A 61 -2.82 0.03 5.29
N LEU A 62 -2.65 -0.20 3.99
CA LEU A 62 -3.64 -0.88 3.16
C LEU A 62 -3.91 -2.31 3.61
N GLU A 63 -2.86 -3.11 3.89
CA GLU A 63 -3.01 -4.50 4.34
C GLU A 63 -3.70 -4.59 5.72
N MET A 64 -3.36 -3.67 6.63
CA MET A 64 -4.01 -3.59 7.95
C MET A 64 -5.48 -3.19 7.82
N LEU A 65 -5.79 -2.21 6.97
CA LEU A 65 -7.15 -1.77 6.70
C LEU A 65 -7.98 -2.88 6.03
N GLN A 66 -7.42 -3.57 5.04
CA GLN A 66 -8.06 -4.72 4.39
C GLN A 66 -8.44 -5.78 5.44
N THR A 67 -7.50 -6.13 6.32
CA THR A 67 -7.76 -7.07 7.42
C THR A 67 -8.89 -6.57 8.32
N CYS A 68 -8.85 -5.31 8.73
CA CYS A 68 -9.90 -4.75 9.60
C CYS A 68 -11.27 -4.77 8.92
N TYR A 69 -11.35 -4.36 7.66
CA TYR A 69 -12.61 -4.35 6.90
C TYR A 69 -13.19 -5.75 6.71
N GLN A 70 -12.34 -6.76 6.47
CA GLN A 70 -12.75 -8.16 6.39
C GLN A 70 -13.31 -8.66 7.72
N GLN A 71 -12.64 -8.38 8.84
CA GLN A 71 -13.09 -8.78 10.18
C GLN A 71 -14.41 -8.10 10.58
N LEU A 72 -14.67 -6.90 10.07
CA LEU A 72 -15.92 -6.19 10.28
C LEU A 72 -17.04 -6.58 9.29
N GLY A 73 -16.75 -7.43 8.29
CA GLY A 73 -17.70 -7.78 7.22
C GLY A 73 -18.04 -6.61 6.29
N LYS A 74 -17.21 -5.56 6.24
CA LYS A 74 -17.48 -4.28 5.57
C LYS A 74 -16.77 -4.17 4.21
N ASN A 75 -16.87 -5.21 3.38
CA ASN A 75 -16.17 -5.28 2.09
C ASN A 75 -16.60 -4.19 1.08
N ALA A 76 -17.83 -3.67 1.18
CA ALA A 76 -18.29 -2.57 0.34
C ALA A 76 -17.57 -1.26 0.72
N GLU A 77 -17.47 -0.95 2.01
CA GLU A 77 -16.77 0.23 2.51
C GLU A 77 -15.26 0.18 2.22
N TRP A 78 -14.66 -1.02 2.20
CA TRP A 78 -13.26 -1.20 1.78
C TRP A 78 -13.02 -0.76 0.34
N ALA A 79 -13.91 -1.15 -0.59
CA ALA A 79 -13.82 -0.74 -1.98
C ALA A 79 -13.97 0.79 -2.14
N GLU A 80 -14.84 1.43 -1.36
CA GLU A 80 -14.97 2.90 -1.35
C GLU A 80 -13.72 3.58 -0.79
N PHE A 81 -13.09 3.01 0.25
CA PHE A 81 -11.83 3.53 0.75
C PHE A 81 -10.73 3.44 -0.31
N LEU A 82 -10.61 2.31 -1.00
CA LEU A 82 -9.63 2.15 -2.08
C LEU A 82 -9.85 3.13 -3.23
N ARG A 83 -11.12 3.37 -3.64
CA ARG A 83 -11.45 4.39 -4.64
C ARG A 83 -10.91 5.77 -4.24
N ARG A 84 -11.19 6.21 -3.02
CA ARG A 84 -10.66 7.48 -2.48
C ARG A 84 -9.13 7.49 -2.44
N ALA A 85 -8.51 6.40 -2.04
CA ALA A 85 -7.05 6.29 -1.99
C ALA A 85 -6.41 6.40 -3.39
N VAL A 86 -7.05 5.85 -4.43
CA VAL A 86 -6.63 5.99 -5.83
C VAL A 86 -6.84 7.42 -6.32
N GLU A 87 -7.98 8.04 -6.02
CA GLU A 87 -8.25 9.45 -6.38
C GLU A 87 -7.23 10.41 -5.76
N GLU A 88 -6.78 10.13 -4.54
CA GLU A 88 -5.75 10.89 -3.82
C GLU A 88 -4.31 10.56 -4.27
N ASN A 89 -4.14 9.73 -5.30
CA ASN A 89 -2.85 9.29 -5.85
C ASN A 89 -1.90 8.73 -4.76
N THR A 90 -2.41 7.83 -3.92
CA THR A 90 -1.64 7.21 -2.83
C THR A 90 -0.69 6.11 -3.31
N GLY A 91 -0.78 5.74 -4.59
CA GLY A 91 0.17 4.91 -5.32
C GLY A 91 -0.36 3.54 -5.74
N ALA A 92 0.48 2.79 -6.47
CA ALA A 92 0.15 1.52 -7.12
C ALA A 92 -0.46 0.45 -6.18
N GLY A 93 -0.17 0.50 -4.86
CA GLY A 93 -0.75 -0.46 -3.92
C GLY A 93 -2.28 -0.41 -3.87
N ALA A 94 -2.86 0.79 -3.85
CA ALA A 94 -4.32 0.94 -3.81
C ALA A 94 -4.97 0.58 -5.15
N GLU A 95 -4.31 0.90 -6.27
CA GLU A 95 -4.77 0.56 -7.62
C GLU A 95 -4.83 -0.96 -7.82
N LEU A 96 -3.78 -1.69 -7.43
CA LEU A 96 -3.74 -3.15 -7.55
C LEU A 96 -4.80 -3.82 -6.68
N MET A 97 -4.95 -3.41 -5.42
CA MET A 97 -5.99 -3.96 -4.54
C MET A 97 -7.41 -3.68 -5.04
N LEU A 98 -7.65 -2.51 -5.65
CA LEU A 98 -8.95 -2.21 -6.24
C LEU A 98 -9.20 -3.05 -7.50
N ALA A 99 -8.17 -3.29 -8.32
CA ALA A 99 -8.28 -4.16 -9.48
C ALA A 99 -8.65 -5.60 -9.09
N ASP A 100 -8.07 -6.15 -8.02
CA ASP A 100 -8.42 -7.49 -7.52
C ASP A 100 -9.89 -7.56 -7.06
N ILE A 101 -10.43 -6.47 -6.48
CA ILE A 101 -11.86 -6.39 -6.11
C ILE A 101 -12.75 -6.35 -7.35
N LEU A 102 -12.37 -5.59 -8.38
CA LEU A 102 -13.12 -5.51 -9.63
C LEU A 102 -13.10 -6.85 -10.36
N GLU A 103 -11.94 -7.51 -10.42
CA GLU A 103 -11.78 -8.84 -11.00
C GLU A 103 -12.74 -9.85 -10.35
N ALA A 104 -12.79 -9.87 -9.02
CA ALA A 104 -13.65 -10.79 -8.28
C ALA A 104 -15.16 -10.49 -8.42
N ARG A 105 -15.56 -9.25 -8.73
CA ARG A 105 -16.98 -8.82 -8.79
C ARG A 105 -17.53 -8.76 -10.20
N GLU A 106 -16.72 -8.30 -11.14
CA GLU A 106 -17.11 -7.91 -12.49
C GLU A 106 -16.37 -8.72 -13.57
N GLY A 107 -15.35 -9.50 -13.18
CA GLY A 107 -14.57 -10.35 -14.08
C GLY A 107 -13.26 -9.69 -14.55
N SER A 108 -12.42 -10.50 -15.20
CA SER A 108 -11.07 -10.10 -15.63
C SER A 108 -11.09 -8.97 -16.66
N ASP A 109 -12.04 -8.93 -17.60
CA ASP A 109 -12.18 -7.87 -18.59
C ASP A 109 -12.33 -6.47 -17.95
N ALA A 110 -13.19 -6.36 -16.94
CA ALA A 110 -13.43 -5.11 -16.22
C ALA A 110 -12.16 -4.64 -15.48
N ALA A 111 -11.46 -5.59 -14.86
CA ALA A 111 -10.21 -5.32 -14.15
C ALA A 111 -9.07 -4.93 -15.11
N GLN A 112 -8.99 -5.54 -16.29
CA GLN A 112 -8.02 -5.19 -17.35
C GLN A 112 -8.27 -3.78 -17.88
N VAL A 113 -9.53 -3.40 -18.15
CA VAL A 113 -9.90 -2.03 -18.57
C VAL A 113 -9.50 -1.02 -17.49
N TYR A 114 -9.79 -1.32 -16.22
CA TYR A 114 -9.40 -0.47 -15.10
C TYR A 114 -7.87 -0.30 -14.99
N ILE A 115 -7.10 -1.39 -14.99
CA ILE A 115 -5.64 -1.37 -14.88
C ILE A 115 -5.01 -0.63 -16.07
N THR A 116 -5.52 -0.86 -17.29
CA THR A 116 -5.05 -0.14 -18.49
C THR A 116 -5.23 1.37 -18.32
N ARG A 117 -6.38 1.81 -17.81
CA ARG A 117 -6.65 3.22 -17.53
C ARG A 117 -5.74 3.79 -16.44
N GLN A 118 -5.48 3.04 -15.36
CA GLN A 118 -4.55 3.51 -14.33
C GLN A 118 -3.13 3.59 -14.85
N LEU A 119 -2.67 2.62 -15.64
CA LEU A 119 -1.32 2.63 -16.20
C LEU A 119 -1.09 3.82 -17.14
N GLN A 120 -2.10 4.23 -17.90
CA GLN A 120 -2.03 5.44 -18.73
C GLN A 120 -1.94 6.73 -17.91
N ARG A 121 -2.53 6.77 -16.71
CA ARG A 121 -2.53 7.94 -15.83
C ARG A 121 -1.30 7.99 -14.91
N HIS A 122 -0.91 6.85 -14.36
CA HIS A 122 0.17 6.67 -13.40
C HIS A 122 1.03 5.47 -13.82
N PRO A 123 1.98 5.68 -14.77
CA PRO A 123 2.82 4.59 -15.24
C PRO A 123 3.74 4.04 -14.13
N THR A 124 3.52 2.78 -13.73
CA THR A 124 4.37 2.06 -12.78
C THR A 124 4.66 0.65 -13.27
N MET A 125 5.86 0.12 -12.97
CA MET A 125 6.25 -1.24 -13.33
C MET A 125 5.38 -2.28 -12.64
N ARG A 126 4.84 -1.98 -11.46
CA ARG A 126 3.96 -2.87 -10.70
C ARG A 126 2.59 -3.02 -11.38
N VAL A 127 1.99 -1.91 -11.81
CA VAL A 127 0.71 -1.92 -12.54
C VAL A 127 0.91 -2.52 -13.94
N PHE A 128 2.04 -2.21 -14.59
CA PHE A 128 2.38 -2.81 -15.89
C PHE A 128 2.52 -4.33 -15.79
N HIS A 129 3.20 -4.82 -14.76
CA HIS A 129 3.34 -6.25 -14.49
C HIS A 129 1.98 -6.94 -14.32
N LYS A 130 1.04 -6.36 -13.57
CA LYS A 130 -0.34 -6.88 -13.45
C LYS A 130 -1.10 -6.86 -14.79
N LEU A 131 -0.89 -5.84 -15.64
CA LEU A 131 -1.49 -5.83 -16.99
C LEU A 131 -0.95 -6.98 -17.86
N MET A 132 0.35 -7.26 -17.78
CA MET A 132 0.95 -8.40 -18.48
C MET A 132 0.38 -9.73 -18.01
N ASP A 133 0.07 -9.87 -16.71
CA ASP A 133 -0.58 -11.08 -16.17
C ASP A 133 -1.96 -11.31 -16.83
N TYR A 134 -2.78 -10.27 -17.04
CA TYR A 134 -4.06 -10.44 -17.73
C TYR A 134 -3.89 -10.88 -19.17
N HIS A 135 -3.04 -10.20 -19.94
CA HIS A 135 -2.77 -10.58 -21.33
C HIS A 135 -2.19 -11.99 -21.45
N LEU A 136 -1.40 -12.42 -20.48
CA LEU A 136 -0.84 -13.77 -20.48
C LEU A 136 -1.90 -14.84 -20.19
N ASN A 137 -2.86 -14.55 -19.30
CA ASN A 137 -3.95 -15.46 -18.97
C ASN A 137 -4.94 -15.63 -20.14
N GLU A 138 -5.14 -14.60 -20.95
CA GLU A 138 -6.00 -14.63 -22.15
C GLU A 138 -5.29 -15.18 -23.40
N ALA A 139 -3.95 -15.17 -23.42
CA ALA A 139 -3.17 -15.56 -24.60
C ALA A 139 -3.27 -17.06 -24.90
N GLU A 140 -3.48 -17.38 -26.18
CA GLU A 140 -3.37 -18.72 -26.73
C GLU A 140 -1.93 -19.25 -26.67
N GLU A 141 -1.79 -20.57 -26.58
CA GLU A 141 -0.48 -21.22 -26.54
C GLU A 141 0.33 -20.97 -27.82
N GLY A 142 1.61 -20.66 -27.65
CA GLY A 142 2.54 -20.46 -28.75
C GLY A 142 3.65 -19.46 -28.45
N ARG A 143 4.48 -19.20 -29.47
CA ARG A 143 5.71 -18.37 -29.34
C ARG A 143 5.46 -16.97 -28.79
N ALA A 144 4.30 -16.37 -29.09
CA ALA A 144 3.94 -15.03 -28.60
C ALA A 144 3.70 -15.03 -27.08
N LYS A 145 2.98 -16.04 -26.58
CA LYS A 145 2.76 -16.26 -25.15
C LYS A 145 4.07 -16.54 -24.42
N GLU A 146 4.90 -17.44 -24.96
CA GLU A 146 6.23 -17.73 -24.41
C GLU A 146 7.10 -16.47 -24.31
N SER A 147 7.11 -15.64 -25.36
CA SER A 147 7.85 -14.36 -25.35
C SER A 147 7.30 -13.38 -24.31
N LEU A 148 5.97 -13.30 -24.18
CA LEU A 148 5.32 -12.45 -23.18
C LEU A 148 5.64 -12.91 -21.76
N MET A 149 5.69 -14.22 -21.50
CA MET A 149 6.11 -14.79 -20.21
C MET A 149 7.50 -14.33 -19.82
N VAL A 150 8.48 -14.43 -20.74
CA VAL A 150 9.86 -14.01 -20.48
C VAL A 150 9.94 -12.52 -20.15
N LEU A 151 9.25 -11.68 -20.90
CA LEU A 151 9.21 -10.23 -20.63
C LEU A 151 8.56 -9.94 -19.27
N ARG A 152 7.45 -10.61 -18.96
CA ARG A 152 6.73 -10.46 -17.69
C ARG A 152 7.62 -10.85 -16.51
N ASP A 153 8.38 -11.94 -16.63
CA ASP A 153 9.25 -12.41 -15.57
C ASP A 153 10.44 -11.47 -15.36
N MET A 154 11.01 -10.93 -16.44
CA MET A 154 12.06 -9.90 -16.34
C MET A 154 11.55 -8.63 -15.64
N VAL A 155 10.33 -8.18 -15.98
CA VAL A 155 9.67 -7.06 -15.29
C VAL A 155 9.46 -7.40 -13.80
N GLY A 156 9.03 -8.62 -13.48
CA GLY A 156 8.87 -9.09 -12.11
C GLY A 156 10.18 -9.10 -11.30
N GLU A 157 11.29 -9.54 -11.89
CA GLU A 157 12.62 -9.46 -11.27
C GLU A 157 13.05 -8.01 -11.03
N GLN A 158 12.83 -7.13 -12.01
CA GLN A 158 13.14 -5.71 -11.86
C GLN A 158 12.35 -5.08 -10.70
N VAL A 159 11.04 -5.35 -10.60
CA VAL A 159 10.19 -4.86 -9.50
C VAL A 159 10.68 -5.38 -8.14
N ARG A 160 11.13 -6.64 -8.07
CA ARG A 160 11.62 -7.24 -6.82
C ARG A 160 12.98 -6.71 -6.36
N SER A 161 13.88 -6.42 -7.30
CA SER A 161 15.24 -5.97 -6.98
C SER A 161 15.30 -4.53 -6.45
N LYS A 162 14.32 -3.69 -6.84
CA LYS A 162 14.30 -2.26 -6.51
C LYS A 162 13.95 -2.00 -5.04
N PRO A 163 14.66 -1.07 -4.38
CA PRO A 163 14.31 -0.65 -3.02
C PRO A 163 12.92 -0.01 -3.04
N ARG A 164 12.10 -0.28 -2.01
CA ARG A 164 10.74 0.25 -1.94
C ARG A 164 10.68 1.69 -1.43
N ILE A 165 11.73 2.14 -0.73
CA ILE A 165 11.70 3.34 0.11
C ILE A 165 13.01 4.13 -0.04
N VAL A 166 12.90 5.47 -0.05
CA VAL A 166 14.04 6.41 -0.17
C VAL A 166 13.92 7.59 0.79
N VAL A 167 15.06 8.16 1.18
CA VAL A 167 15.14 9.46 1.87
C VAL A 167 15.49 10.55 0.87
N ARG A 168 14.55 11.47 0.63
CA ARG A 168 14.71 12.54 -0.37
C ARG A 168 15.98 13.38 -0.19
N ASN A 169 16.42 13.62 1.05
CA ASN A 169 17.54 14.53 1.34
C ASN A 169 18.90 13.85 1.52
N ALA A 170 18.94 12.53 1.76
CA ALA A 170 20.18 11.83 2.15
C ALA A 170 20.55 10.69 1.20
N GLY A 171 19.72 10.37 0.21
CA GLY A 171 19.97 9.30 -0.75
C GLY A 171 19.94 7.88 -0.16
N PHE A 172 19.63 7.73 1.13
CA PHE A 172 19.50 6.42 1.77
C PHE A 172 18.29 5.68 1.20
N THR A 173 18.50 4.45 0.75
CA THR A 173 17.46 3.55 0.23
C THR A 173 17.33 2.33 1.14
N ALA A 174 16.11 1.82 1.28
CA ALA A 174 15.83 0.64 2.10
C ALA A 174 14.68 -0.19 1.53
N TYR A 175 14.60 -1.44 1.98
CA TYR A 175 13.50 -2.36 1.65
C TYR A 175 12.35 -2.30 2.66
N THR A 176 12.57 -1.72 3.83
CA THR A 176 11.60 -1.59 4.92
C THR A 176 11.53 -0.15 5.42
N LEU A 177 10.37 0.26 5.95
CA LEU A 177 10.19 1.61 6.47
C LEU A 177 10.98 1.83 7.76
N TYR A 178 11.80 2.89 7.77
CA TYR A 178 12.47 3.39 8.96
C TYR A 178 11.85 4.72 9.37
N TRP A 179 11.42 4.83 10.63
CA TRP A 179 10.89 6.09 11.17
C TRP A 179 11.99 7.11 11.48
N HIS A 180 13.19 6.62 11.78
CA HIS A 180 14.38 7.40 12.08
C HIS A 180 15.47 6.99 11.09
N CYS A 181 15.92 7.93 10.26
CA CYS A 181 16.88 7.64 9.21
C CYS A 181 18.25 7.25 9.77
N PRO A 182 18.80 6.06 9.45
CA PRO A 182 20.13 5.65 9.92
C PRO A 182 21.26 6.57 9.42
N SER A 183 21.07 7.21 8.25
CA SER A 183 22.07 8.09 7.64
C SER A 183 22.02 9.51 8.22
N CYS A 184 20.91 10.23 8.04
CA CYS A 184 20.80 11.65 8.42
C CYS A 184 20.17 11.90 9.80
N ARG A 185 19.74 10.85 10.52
CA ARG A 185 19.10 10.94 11.86
C ARG A 185 17.82 11.79 11.90
N ALA A 186 17.23 12.08 10.73
CA ALA A 186 15.94 12.76 10.65
C ALA A 186 14.79 11.80 10.92
N TRP A 187 13.69 12.33 11.48
CA TRP A 187 12.45 11.59 11.72
C TRP A 187 11.45 11.82 10.59
N SER A 188 10.69 10.78 10.24
CA SER A 188 9.55 10.86 9.30
C SER A 188 9.88 11.34 7.88
N THR A 189 11.16 11.36 7.49
CA THR A 189 11.63 11.80 6.16
C THR A 189 11.72 10.68 5.12
N ILE A 190 11.53 9.43 5.55
CA ILE A 190 11.68 8.25 4.71
C ILE A 190 10.30 7.86 4.16
N LYS A 191 10.17 7.79 2.83
CA LYS A 191 8.90 7.60 2.12
C LYS A 191 9.02 6.55 1.01
N PRO A 192 7.91 5.89 0.62
CA PRO A 192 7.89 5.04 -0.57
C PRO A 192 8.39 5.79 -1.81
N ILE A 193 9.14 5.09 -2.66
CA ILE A 193 9.57 5.63 -3.96
C ILE A 193 8.33 5.83 -4.84
N ARG A 194 8.29 6.95 -5.58
CA ARG A 194 7.22 7.28 -6.52
C ARG A 194 7.67 7.16 -7.97
N GLY A 195 6.72 6.92 -8.88
CA GLY A 195 6.95 6.87 -10.32
C GLY A 195 7.21 5.44 -10.81
N LEU A 196 7.87 5.31 -11.97
CA LEU A 196 7.95 4.06 -12.72
C LEU A 196 8.45 2.87 -11.88
N ASP A 197 9.53 3.07 -11.12
CA ASP A 197 10.16 2.03 -10.29
C ASP A 197 9.51 1.86 -8.90
N GLY A 198 8.44 2.59 -8.59
CA GLY A 198 7.89 2.72 -7.24
C GLY A 198 6.38 2.48 -7.14
N GLN A 199 5.71 3.36 -6.40
CA GLN A 199 4.26 3.45 -6.26
C GLN A 199 3.70 4.68 -6.94
#